data_AF-A0A952CQ54-F1
#
_entry.id   AF-A0A952CQ54-F1
#
_cell.length_a   1.000
_cell.length_b   1.000
_cell.length_c   1.000
_cell.angle_alpha   90.00
_cell.angle_beta   90.00
_cell.angle_gamma   90.00
#
_symmetry.space_group_name_H-M   'P 1'
#
loop_
_entity.id
_entity.type
_entity.pdbx_description
1 polymer ?
#
loop_
_entity_poly.entity_id
_entity_poly.type
_entity_poly.pdbx_seq_one_letter_code
_entity_poly.pdbx_strand_id
1 'polypeptide(L)'
;AASLVQPTKDVAIINNPNKVKVVLRPDNYAIYFSRSPVPYLRDTAVDHTFYIHIGIYAFRKDALIRFASWQPSPLELVEKLECNRFIEYNMPIKMAMAEHTSIAVDTPEDVATAEAYLEQNSLT
;
A
#
# COMPACT_ATOMS: atom_id res chain seq x y z
N ALA A 1 -0.40 -13.80 -3.35
CA ALA A 1 0.74 -12.88 -3.57
C ALA A 1 1.28 -12.44 -2.21
N ALA A 2 2.39 -11.70 -2.18
CA ALA A 2 2.82 -10.96 -1.02
C ALA A 2 3.23 -9.53 -1.38
N SER A 3 3.16 -8.60 -0.44
CA SER A 3 3.51 -7.19 -0.61
C SER A 3 3.93 -6.58 0.72
N LEU A 4 4.39 -5.33 0.71
CA LEU A 4 4.81 -4.61 1.90
C LEU A 4 3.79 -3.57 2.37
N VAL A 5 3.77 -3.29 3.67
CA VAL A 5 3.06 -2.18 4.31
C VAL A 5 3.93 -1.46 5.32
N GLN A 6 3.64 -0.18 5.54
CA GLN A 6 4.24 0.64 6.59
C GLN A 6 3.15 1.12 7.57
N PRO A 7 3.30 0.91 8.89
CA PRO A 7 2.38 1.47 9.87
C PRO A 7 2.52 2.99 9.97
N THR A 8 1.41 3.70 10.14
CA THR A 8 1.41 5.15 10.38
C THR A 8 0.26 5.57 11.30
N LYS A 9 0.50 6.67 12.03
CA LYS A 9 -0.52 7.45 12.76
C LYS A 9 -0.58 8.90 12.28
N ASP A 10 0.18 9.24 11.24
CA ASP A 10 0.23 10.59 10.69
C ASP A 10 -1.02 10.87 9.86
N VAL A 11 -1.83 11.82 10.35
CA VAL A 11 -3.10 12.23 9.75
C VAL A 11 -2.91 12.82 8.34
N ALA A 12 -1.79 13.51 8.07
CA ALA A 12 -1.50 14.04 6.75
C ALA A 12 -1.25 12.93 5.73
N ILE A 13 -0.51 11.88 6.13
CA ILE A 13 -0.29 10.68 5.31
C ILE A 13 -1.60 9.93 5.09
N ILE A 14 -2.39 9.73 6.15
CA ILE A 14 -3.66 9.00 6.09
C ILE A 14 -4.64 9.65 5.12
N ASN A 15 -4.74 10.98 5.16
CA ASN A 15 -5.64 11.74 4.29
C ASN A 15 -5.11 11.97 2.87
N ASN A 16 -3.85 11.62 2.58
CA ASN A 16 -3.29 11.75 1.25
C ASN A 16 -3.79 10.62 0.32
N PRO A 17 -4.52 10.91 -0.78
CA PRO A 17 -5.05 9.90 -1.69
C PRO A 17 -3.98 9.20 -2.54
N ASN A 18 -2.75 9.73 -2.58
CA ASN A 18 -1.61 9.09 -3.24
C ASN A 18 -0.93 8.06 -2.34
N LYS A 19 -1.20 8.10 -1.02
CA LYS A 19 -0.75 7.08 -0.06
C LYS A 19 -1.87 6.08 0.11
N VAL A 20 -1.74 4.92 -0.51
CA VAL A 20 -2.78 3.87 -0.52
C VAL A 20 -2.85 3.22 0.86
N LYS A 21 -4.05 3.19 1.46
CA LYS A 21 -4.31 2.53 2.74
C LYS A 21 -4.69 1.08 2.49
N VAL A 22 -4.29 0.20 3.41
CA VAL A 22 -4.65 -1.23 3.40
C VAL A 22 -5.27 -1.61 4.73
N VAL A 23 -6.42 -2.27 4.68
CA VAL A 23 -7.01 -2.90 5.86
C VAL A 23 -6.47 -4.33 5.95
N LEU A 24 -6.00 -4.74 7.13
CA LEU A 24 -5.41 -6.06 7.37
C LEU A 24 -6.29 -6.91 8.28
N ARG A 25 -6.28 -8.22 8.04
CA ARG A 25 -6.69 -9.24 9.00
C ARG A 25 -5.62 -9.44 10.08
N PRO A 26 -5.95 -10.04 11.24
CA PRO A 26 -4.98 -10.38 12.28
C PRO A 26 -3.83 -11.29 11.82
N ASP A 27 -4.04 -12.06 10.76
CA ASP A 27 -3.02 -12.90 10.12
C ASP A 27 -2.27 -12.18 8.99
N ASN A 28 -2.27 -10.85 8.96
CA ASN A 28 -1.57 -10.02 7.98
C ASN A 28 -1.93 -10.29 6.52
N TYR A 29 -3.16 -10.73 6.23
CA TYR A 29 -3.68 -10.72 4.86
C TYR A 29 -4.47 -9.45 4.60
N ALA A 30 -4.29 -8.86 3.43
CA ALA A 30 -5.05 -7.69 3.02
C ALA A 30 -6.53 -8.03 2.84
N ILE A 31 -7.40 -7.16 3.36
CA ILE A 31 -8.85 -7.18 3.18
C ILE A 31 -9.23 -6.27 2.02
N TYR A 32 -8.69 -5.05 1.99
CA TYR A 32 -9.07 -4.01 1.03
C TYR A 32 -7.98 -2.95 0.90
N PHE A 33 -7.81 -2.41 -0.31
CA PHE A 33 -6.92 -1.29 -0.61
C PHE A 33 -7.74 -0.09 -1.08
N SER A 34 -7.45 1.09 -0.53
CA SER A 34 -8.19 2.32 -0.85
C SER A 34 -7.31 3.56 -0.84
N ARG A 35 -7.66 4.51 -1.72
CA ARG A 35 -7.14 5.88 -1.64
C ARG A 35 -7.82 6.69 -0.53
N SER A 36 -9.04 6.32 -0.14
CA SER A 36 -9.73 6.92 1.01
C SER A 36 -9.12 6.45 2.33
N PRO A 37 -9.24 7.24 3.42
CA PRO A 37 -8.89 6.80 4.75
C PRO A 37 -9.74 5.59 5.18
N VAL A 38 -9.10 4.43 5.29
CA VAL A 38 -9.73 3.18 5.74
C VAL A 38 -8.87 2.49 6.80
N PRO A 39 -9.48 1.93 7.87
CA PRO A 39 -10.91 1.97 8.18
C PRO A 39 -11.37 3.36 8.63
N TYR A 40 -12.68 3.62 8.50
CA TYR A 40 -13.28 4.84 9.04
C TYR A 40 -13.29 4.79 10.56
N LEU A 41 -12.61 5.74 11.20
CA LEU A 41 -12.51 5.84 12.66
C LEU A 41 -13.74 6.58 13.22
N ARG A 42 -14.84 5.83 13.43
CA ARG A 42 -16.09 6.40 13.97
C ARG A 42 -15.92 6.92 15.40
N ASP A 43 -15.17 6.20 16.22
CA ASP A 43 -14.84 6.59 17.59
C ASP A 43 -13.36 6.98 17.64
N THR A 44 -13.10 8.27 17.81
CA THR A 44 -11.75 8.83 17.84
C THR A 44 -11.01 8.55 19.15
N ALA A 45 -11.67 8.00 20.17
CA ALA A 45 -11.01 7.53 21.39
C ALA A 45 -10.31 6.18 21.18
N VAL A 46 -10.64 5.43 20.13
CA VAL A 46 -9.99 4.16 19.80
C VAL A 46 -8.64 4.45 19.14
N ASP A 47 -7.56 4.05 19.80
CA ASP A 47 -6.24 4.10 19.20
C ASP A 47 -6.14 3.08 18.06
N HIS A 48 -5.87 3.56 16.85
CA HIS A 48 -5.78 2.74 15.66
C HIS A 48 -4.54 3.11 14.82
N THR A 49 -3.82 2.09 14.38
CA THR A 49 -2.69 2.24 13.45
C THR A 49 -3.16 1.94 12.03
N PHE A 50 -2.96 2.90 11.13
CA PHE A 50 -3.22 2.72 9.71
C PHE A 50 -2.02 2.07 9.03
N TYR A 51 -2.25 1.38 7.91
CA TYR A 51 -1.20 0.76 7.11
C TYR A 51 -1.17 1.33 5.71
N ILE A 52 -0.01 1.81 5.30
CA ILE A 52 0.23 2.34 3.96
C ILE A 52 0.88 1.25 3.10
N HIS A 53 0.28 0.97 1.95
CA HIS A 53 0.82 0.03 0.98
C HIS A 53 2.11 0.56 0.36
N ILE A 54 3.11 -0.31 0.25
CA ILE A 54 4.31 -0.06 -0.55
C ILE A 54 4.19 -0.94 -1.80
N GLY A 55 4.29 -0.32 -2.98
CA GLY A 55 4.08 -0.92 -4.31
C GLY A 55 5.13 -1.95 -4.75
N ILE A 56 5.62 -2.77 -3.83
CA ILE A 56 6.56 -3.86 -4.08
C ILE A 56 5.85 -5.17 -3.80
N TYR A 57 5.86 -6.06 -4.80
CA TYR A 57 5.17 -7.32 -4.73
C TYR A 57 6.11 -8.51 -4.94
N ALA A 58 5.75 -9.64 -4.33
CA ALA A 58 6.30 -10.95 -4.62
C ALA A 58 5.19 -11.89 -5.10
N PHE A 59 5.43 -12.58 -6.21
CA PHE A 59 4.49 -13.49 -6.84
C PHE A 59 5.09 -14.86 -7.11
N ARG A 60 4.26 -15.90 -7.01
CA ARG A 60 4.54 -17.17 -7.67
C ARG A 60 4.16 -17.04 -9.15
N LYS A 61 4.85 -17.77 -10.01
CA LYS A 61 4.62 -17.76 -11.48
C LYS A 61 3.15 -17.99 -11.84
N ASP A 62 2.51 -18.98 -11.23
CA ASP A 62 1.11 -19.34 -11.49
C ASP A 62 0.14 -18.23 -11.05
N ALA A 63 0.43 -17.52 -9.96
CA ALA A 63 -0.38 -16.40 -9.50
C ALA A 63 -0.31 -15.23 -10.49
N LEU A 64 0.89 -14.93 -11.01
CA LEU A 64 1.09 -13.85 -11.98
C LEU A 64 0.39 -14.15 -13.32
N ILE A 65 0.51 -15.38 -13.81
CA ILE A 65 -0.18 -15.81 -15.05
C ILE A 65 -1.70 -15.71 -14.89
N ARG A 66 -2.25 -16.16 -13.76
CA ARG A 66 -3.69 -16.02 -13.47
C ARG A 66 -4.12 -14.57 -13.44
N PHE A 67 -3.38 -13.72 -12.71
CA PHE A 67 -3.67 -12.28 -12.64
C PHE A 67 -3.72 -11.61 -14.01
N ALA A 68 -2.76 -11.93 -14.89
CA ALA A 68 -2.69 -11.39 -16.25
C ALA A 68 -3.85 -11.86 -17.15
N SER A 69 -4.45 -13.02 -16.86
CA SER A 69 -5.59 -13.55 -17.62
C SER A 69 -6.94 -12.93 -17.24
N TRP A 70 -7.03 -12.30 -16.07
CA TRP A 70 -8.26 -11.74 -15.56
C TRP A 70 -8.55 -10.37 -16.16
N GLN A 71 -9.84 -10.09 -16.36
CA GLN A 71 -10.28 -8.74 -16.70
C GLN A 71 -10.09 -7.81 -15.49
N PRO A 72 -9.81 -6.52 -15.73
CA PRO A 72 -9.79 -5.52 -14.67
C PRO A 72 -11.07 -5.57 -13.85
N SER A 73 -10.92 -5.56 -12.53
CA SER A 73 -12.04 -5.72 -11.60
C SER A 73 -12.71 -4.37 -11.30
N PRO A 74 -14.01 -4.32 -10.96
CA PRO A 74 -14.69 -3.06 -10.63
C PRO A 74 -13.97 -2.19 -9.58
N LEU A 75 -13.48 -2.77 -8.48
CA LEU A 75 -12.76 -2.05 -7.43
C LEU A 75 -11.40 -1.55 -7.91
N GLU A 76 -10.71 -2.33 -8.74
CA GLU A 76 -9.49 -1.85 -9.40
C GLU A 76 -9.78 -0.63 -10.27
N LEU A 77 -10.85 -0.65 -11.06
CA LEU A 77 -11.17 0.43 -11.99
C LEU A 77 -11.56 1.72 -11.25
N VAL A 78 -12.32 1.60 -10.17
CA VAL A 78 -12.77 2.73 -9.33
C VAL A 78 -11.61 3.36 -8.56
N GLU A 79 -10.80 2.55 -7.87
CA GLU A 79 -9.69 3.04 -7.06
C GLU A 79 -8.42 3.30 -7.87
N LYS A 80 -8.34 2.80 -9.10
CA LYS A 80 -7.11 2.72 -9.91
C LYS A 80 -6.00 2.00 -9.13
N LEU A 81 -6.34 0.83 -8.60
CA LEU A 81 -5.48 -0.02 -7.76
C LEU A 81 -5.56 -1.49 -8.20
N GLU A 82 -4.52 -1.96 -8.89
CA GLU A 82 -4.42 -3.33 -9.41
C GLU A 82 -4.49 -4.41 -8.32
N CYS A 83 -4.08 -4.09 -7.09
CA CYS A 83 -4.16 -4.99 -5.94
C CYS A 83 -5.59 -5.44 -5.62
N ASN A 84 -6.59 -4.60 -5.90
CA ASN A 84 -8.00 -4.94 -5.66
C ASN A 84 -8.49 -6.07 -6.58
N ARG A 85 -7.87 -6.27 -7.75
CA ARG A 85 -8.19 -7.42 -8.61
C ARG A 85 -7.83 -8.75 -7.93
N PHE A 86 -6.73 -8.81 -7.19
CA PHE A 86 -6.43 -10.01 -6.41
C PHE A 86 -7.52 -10.28 -5.36
N ILE A 87 -8.00 -9.24 -4.69
CA ILE A 87 -9.06 -9.35 -3.67
C ILE A 87 -10.37 -9.85 -4.28
N GLU A 88 -10.84 -9.23 -5.38
CA GLU A 88 -12.13 -9.61 -6.01
C GLU A 88 -12.12 -11.03 -6.60
N TYR A 89 -10.97 -11.51 -7.09
CA TYR A 89 -10.80 -12.88 -7.55
C TYR A 89 -10.44 -13.88 -6.42
N ASN A 90 -10.60 -13.48 -5.15
CA ASN A 90 -10.32 -14.31 -3.96
C ASN A 90 -8.88 -14.85 -3.90
N MET A 91 -7.91 -14.10 -4.46
CA MET A 91 -6.49 -14.42 -4.34
C MET A 91 -5.88 -13.64 -3.17
N PRO A 92 -5.49 -14.32 -2.07
CA PRO A 92 -5.00 -13.62 -0.89
C PRO A 92 -3.64 -12.95 -1.15
N ILE A 93 -3.47 -11.76 -0.58
CA ILE A 93 -2.20 -11.02 -0.55
C ILE A 93 -1.72 -10.97 0.91
N LYS A 94 -0.57 -11.58 1.18
CA LYS A 94 0.09 -11.50 2.49
C LYS A 94 0.88 -10.20 2.57
N MET A 95 0.72 -9.45 3.66
CA MET A 95 1.43 -8.20 3.89
C MET A 95 2.56 -8.42 4.89
N ALA A 96 3.76 -7.97 4.54
CA ALA A 96 4.90 -7.91 5.44
C ALA A 96 5.15 -6.46 5.86
N MET A 97 5.55 -6.26 7.12
CA MET A 97 5.86 -4.94 7.65
C MET A 97 7.22 -4.48 7.11
N ALA A 98 7.27 -3.26 6.59
CA ALA A 98 8.52 -2.61 6.24
C ALA A 98 9.08 -1.86 7.45
N GLU A 99 10.36 -2.08 7.73
CA GLU A 99 11.08 -1.42 8.84
C GLU A 99 11.60 -0.03 8.45
N HIS A 100 11.69 0.26 7.14
CA HIS A 100 12.26 1.48 6.61
C HIS A 100 11.29 2.22 5.71
N THR A 101 11.26 3.55 5.87
CA THR A 101 10.52 4.46 4.99
C THR A 101 11.27 4.58 3.67
N SER A 102 10.62 4.28 2.56
CA SER A 102 11.13 4.61 1.22
C SER A 102 10.70 6.02 0.85
N ILE A 103 11.62 6.82 0.28
CA ILE A 103 11.27 8.08 -0.38
C ILE A 103 10.79 7.72 -1.79
N ALA A 104 9.51 7.99 -2.05
CA ALA A 104 8.98 7.94 -3.41
C ALA A 104 9.32 9.26 -4.11
N VAL A 105 9.76 9.17 -5.36
CA VAL A 105 10.05 10.32 -6.22
C VAL A 105 9.07 10.27 -7.37
N ASP A 106 7.90 10.87 -7.17
CA ASP A 106 6.79 10.84 -8.12
C ASP A 106 6.62 12.20 -8.83
N THR A 107 7.08 13.29 -8.22
CA THR A 107 7.09 14.64 -8.82
C THR A 107 8.50 15.25 -8.84
N PRO A 108 8.74 16.28 -9.66
CA PRO A 108 10.04 16.98 -9.66
C PRO A 108 10.44 17.53 -8.29
N GLU A 109 9.47 17.94 -7.47
CA GLU A 109 9.71 18.46 -6.12
C GLU A 109 10.22 17.39 -5.14
N ASP A 110 9.89 16.12 -5.37
CA ASP A 110 10.35 15.01 -4.51
C ASP A 110 11.87 14.77 -4.63
N VAL A 111 12.49 15.22 -5.72
CA VAL A 111 13.93 15.03 -5.98
C VAL A 111 14.79 15.62 -4.87
N ALA A 112 14.47 16.84 -4.43
CA ALA A 112 15.24 17.52 -3.38
C ALA A 112 15.20 16.74 -2.05
N THR A 113 14.08 16.07 -1.76
CA THR A 113 13.94 15.22 -0.57
C THR A 113 14.77 13.95 -0.69
N ALA A 114 14.81 13.35 -1.89
CA ALA A 114 15.62 12.17 -2.16
C ALA A 114 17.12 12.48 -2.12
N GLU A 115 17.57 13.59 -2.72
CA GLU A 115 18.96 14.04 -2.69
C GLU A 115 19.45 14.26 -1.26
N ALA A 116 18.69 15.00 -0.45
CA ALA A 116 19.02 15.24 0.96
C ALA A 116 19.14 13.93 1.76
N TYR A 117 18.31 12.93 1.47
CA TYR A 117 18.38 11.63 2.11
C TYR A 117 19.62 10.83 1.69
N LEU A 118 19.98 10.86 0.40
CA LEU A 118 21.17 10.18 -0.10
C LEU A 118 22.45 10.71 0.56
N GLU A 119 22.56 12.04 0.68
CA GLU A 119 23.67 12.70 1.38
C GLU A 119 23.75 12.28 2.86
N GLN A 120 22.61 12.32 3.57
CA GLN A 120 22.55 11.96 4.99
C GLN A 120 22.93 10.49 5.26
N ASN A 121 22.68 9.59 4.31
CA ASN A 121 22.94 8.16 4.46
C ASN A 121 24.22 7.69 3.76
N SER A 122 25.04 8.60 3.24
CA SER A 122 26.29 8.28 2.54
C SER A 122 26.11 7.26 1.41
N LEU A 123 25.01 7.38 0.66
CA LEU A 123 24.68 6.54 -0.49
C LEU A 123 25.14 7.15 -1.83
N THR A 124 25.94 8.22 -1.76
CA THR A 124 26.51 9.01 -2.87
C THR A 124 28.02 9.11 -2.74
#